data_AF-A0A3D2SNA7-F1
#
_entry.id   AF-A0A3D2SNA7-F1
#
_cell.length_a   1.000
_cell.length_b   1.000
_cell.length_c   1.000
_cell.angle_alpha   90.00
_cell.angle_beta   90.00
_cell.angle_gamma   90.00
#
_symmetry.space_group_name_H-M   'P 1'
#
loop_
_entity.id
_entity.type
_entity.pdbx_description
1 polymer ?
#
loop_
_entity_poly.entity_id
_entity_poly.type
_entity_poly.pdbx_seq_one_letter_code
_entity_poly.pdbx_strand_id
1 'polypeptide(L)'
;MHIVYVSDAKAGHRSQALGLYQALHQQNPNTSFEEIQLENLALLSIFKGLFSHQVSGIAQQPDFIFGVGAHTHLRVWLLGKVYPQAKTVILMKPSLPIHCFDYA
;
A
#
# COMPACT_ATOMS: atom_id res chain seq x y z
N MET A 1 -6.50 -9.12 -9.40
CA MET A 1 -5.57 -8.79 -8.29
C MET A 1 -5.53 -7.28 -8.14
N HIS A 2 -5.87 -6.75 -6.98
CA HIS A 2 -5.97 -5.32 -6.73
C HIS A 2 -4.79 -4.83 -5.90
N ILE A 3 -4.09 -3.84 -6.41
CA ILE A 3 -2.91 -3.24 -5.78
C ILE A 3 -3.27 -1.82 -5.35
N VAL A 4 -3.07 -1.52 -4.07
CA VAL A 4 -3.16 -0.16 -3.52
C VAL A 4 -1.75 0.36 -3.25
N TYR A 5 -1.38 1.49 -3.85
CA TYR A 5 -0.12 2.17 -3.62
C TYR A 5 -0.32 3.42 -2.76
N VAL A 6 0.36 3.46 -1.61
CA VAL A 6 0.38 4.64 -0.74
C VAL A 6 1.46 5.61 -1.22
N SER A 7 1.05 6.73 -1.80
CA SER A 7 1.92 7.73 -2.42
C SER A 7 2.34 8.83 -1.44
N ASP A 8 3.64 9.10 -1.36
CA ASP A 8 4.21 10.25 -0.64
C ASP A 8 4.49 11.46 -1.55
N ALA A 9 3.84 11.50 -2.72
CA ALA A 9 3.92 12.56 -3.74
C ALA A 9 5.31 12.79 -4.36
N LYS A 10 6.30 11.93 -4.09
CA LYS A 10 7.63 12.02 -4.70
C LYS A 10 7.66 11.28 -6.05
N ALA A 11 7.99 12.01 -7.13
CA ALA A 11 8.00 11.46 -8.49
C ALA A 11 8.89 10.22 -8.66
N GLY A 12 10.07 10.21 -8.03
CA GLY A 12 10.97 9.05 -8.05
C GLY A 12 10.37 7.82 -7.38
N HIS A 13 9.66 8.00 -6.26
CA HIS A 13 8.98 6.90 -5.56
C HIS A 13 7.82 6.36 -6.37
N ARG A 14 7.00 7.25 -6.94
CA ARG A 14 5.91 6.88 -7.83
C ARG A 14 6.40 6.05 -9.03
N SER A 15 7.53 6.44 -9.62
CA SER A 15 8.12 5.72 -10.74
C SER A 15 8.52 4.28 -10.37
N GLN A 16 9.04 4.07 -9.16
CA GLN A 16 9.36 2.71 -8.67
C GLN A 16 8.10 1.87 -8.45
N ALA A 17 7.05 2.44 -7.85
CA ALA A 17 5.77 1.74 -7.66
C ALA A 17 5.13 1.37 -9.00
N LEU A 18 5.14 2.27 -9.98
CA LEU A 18 4.65 2.01 -11.33
C LEU A 18 5.47 0.95 -12.05
N GLY A 19 6.80 0.96 -11.92
CA GLY A 19 7.66 -0.07 -12.51
C GLY A 19 7.33 -1.47 -11.97
N LEU A 20 7.11 -1.60 -10.66
CA LEU A 20 6.68 -2.87 -10.06
C LEU A 20 5.28 -3.27 -10.54
N TYR A 21 4.33 -2.35 -10.56
CA TYR A 21 2.99 -2.60 -11.09
C TYR A 21 3.03 -3.10 -12.53
N GLN A 22 3.79 -2.44 -13.41
CA GLN A 22 3.92 -2.83 -14.82
C GLN A 22 4.47 -4.24 -14.98
N ALA A 23 5.49 -4.61 -14.19
CA ALA A 23 6.05 -5.96 -14.20
C ALA A 23 5.02 -7.02 -13.74
N LEU A 24 4.24 -6.73 -12.70
CA LEU A 24 3.17 -7.61 -12.22
C LEU A 24 2.02 -7.72 -13.24
N HIS A 25 1.65 -6.62 -13.87
CA HIS A 25 0.59 -6.59 -14.87
C HIS A 25 0.94 -7.40 -16.12
N GLN A 26 2.21 -7.38 -16.54
CA GLN A 26 2.69 -8.22 -17.64
C GLN A 26 2.55 -9.72 -17.34
N GLN A 27 2.69 -10.12 -16.08
CA GLN A 27 2.51 -11.51 -15.66
C GLN A 27 1.03 -11.86 -15.41
N ASN A 28 0.23 -10.88 -15.01
CA ASN A 28 -1.18 -11.06 -14.68
C ASN A 28 -2.02 -9.87 -15.21
N PRO A 29 -2.56 -9.95 -16.44
CA PRO A 29 -3.26 -8.83 -17.08
C PRO A 29 -4.52 -8.34 -16.35
N ASN A 30 -5.06 -9.12 -15.42
CA ASN A 30 -6.24 -8.75 -14.62
C ASN A 30 -5.87 -8.01 -13.31
N THR A 31 -4.70 -7.37 -13.27
CA THR A 31 -4.28 -6.54 -12.13
C THR A 31 -4.82 -5.13 -12.25
N SER A 32 -5.39 -4.58 -11.18
CA SER A 32 -5.75 -3.17 -11.06
C SER A 32 -4.80 -2.44 -10.10
N PHE A 33 -4.62 -1.14 -10.35
CA PHE A 33 -3.73 -0.28 -9.57
C PHE A 33 -4.48 0.96 -9.11
N GLU A 34 -4.49 1.17 -7.80
CA GLU A 34 -5.08 2.34 -7.14
C GLU A 34 -3.98 3.11 -6.43
N GLU A 35 -3.79 4.38 -6.80
CA GLU A 35 -2.87 5.29 -6.13
C GLU A 35 -3.64 6.13 -5.12
N ILE A 36 -3.27 6.01 -3.83
CA ILE A 36 -3.85 6.80 -2.75
C ILE A 36 -2.79 7.72 -2.16
N GLN A 37 -3.11 9.01 -2.09
CA GLN A 37 -2.21 9.99 -1.50
C GLN A 37 -2.21 9.88 0.02
N LEU A 38 -1.03 10.00 0.60
CA LEU A 38 -0.81 9.91 2.04
C LEU A 38 -1.62 10.93 2.86
N GLU A 39 -1.91 12.09 2.27
CA GLU A 39 -2.77 13.14 2.82
C GLU A 39 -4.25 12.72 2.93
N ASN A 40 -4.73 11.87 2.01
CA ASN A 40 -6.09 11.33 2.05
C ASN A 40 -6.24 10.19 3.08
N LEU A 41 -5.10 9.67 3.56
CA LEU A 41 -5.02 8.63 4.59
C LEU A 41 -4.76 9.24 5.97
N ALA A 42 -5.75 9.98 6.47
CA ALA A 42 -5.76 10.46 7.85
C ALA A 42 -5.72 9.26 8.81
N LEU A 43 -4.85 9.32 9.83
CA LEU A 43 -4.69 8.22 10.80
C LEU A 43 -6.01 7.83 11.46
N LEU A 44 -6.86 8.80 11.80
CA LEU A 44 -8.19 8.56 12.36
C LEU A 44 -9.07 7.70 11.45
N SER A 45 -9.00 7.89 10.13
CA SER A 45 -9.75 7.08 9.16
C SER A 45 -9.24 5.64 9.14
N ILE A 46 -7.92 5.44 9.26
CA ILE A 46 -7.32 4.10 9.31
C ILE A 46 -7.68 3.40 10.64
N PHE A 47 -7.65 4.11 11.77
CA PHE A 47 -8.05 3.55 13.06
C PHE A 47 -9.52 3.13 13.08
N LYS A 48 -10.42 3.91 12.48
CA LYS A 48 -11.82 3.48 12.27
C LYS A 48 -11.89 2.23 11.39
N GLY A 49 -11.07 2.21 10.34
CA GLY A 49 -10.89 1.08 9.43
C GLY A 49 -10.53 -0.24 10.13
N LEU A 50 -9.80 -0.20 11.25
CA LEU A 50 -9.45 -1.42 12.01
C LEU A 50 -10.69 -2.14 12.56
N PHE A 51 -11.78 -1.41 12.81
CA PHE A 51 -13.04 -1.98 13.28
C PHE A 51 -13.98 -2.30 12.12
N SER A 52 -14.07 -1.42 11.11
CA SER A 52 -14.96 -1.59 9.95
C SER A 52 -14.38 -2.47 8.84
N HIS A 53 -13.10 -2.84 8.91
CA HIS A 53 -12.36 -3.54 7.85
C HIS A 53 -12.38 -2.80 6.49
N GLN A 54 -12.59 -1.48 6.52
CA GLN A 54 -12.66 -0.64 5.33
C GLN A 54 -12.21 0.79 5.64
N VAL A 55 -11.40 1.37 4.77
CA VAL A 55 -10.90 2.74 4.87
C VAL A 55 -11.48 3.58 3.76
N SER A 56 -11.97 4.77 4.12
CA SER A 56 -12.46 5.75 3.14
C SER A 56 -11.35 6.13 2.17
N GLY A 57 -11.67 6.06 0.88
CA GLY A 57 -10.72 6.37 -0.20
C GLY A 57 -10.00 5.15 -0.79
N ILE A 58 -10.22 3.95 -0.25
CA ILE A 58 -9.83 2.69 -0.90
C ILE A 58 -11.08 2.10 -1.57
N ALA A 59 -11.09 2.07 -2.90
CA ALA A 59 -12.26 1.70 -3.68
C ALA A 59 -12.59 0.21 -3.61
N GLN A 60 -11.56 -0.64 -3.58
CA GLN A 60 -11.69 -2.09 -3.57
C GLN A 60 -10.75 -2.71 -2.51
N GLN A 61 -11.13 -3.86 -1.96
CA GLN A 61 -10.26 -4.60 -1.06
C GLN A 61 -8.94 -4.97 -1.75
N PRO A 62 -7.77 -4.59 -1.20
CA PRO A 62 -6.48 -4.89 -1.80
C PRO A 62 -6.05 -6.34 -1.59
N ASP A 63 -5.37 -6.88 -2.60
CA ASP A 63 -4.52 -8.06 -2.47
C ASP A 63 -3.08 -7.67 -2.09
N PHE A 64 -2.64 -6.49 -2.52
CA PHE A 64 -1.33 -5.92 -2.21
C PHE A 64 -1.42 -4.46 -1.80
N ILE A 65 -0.57 -4.06 -0.85
CA ILE A 65 -0.42 -2.68 -0.39
C ILE A 65 1.05 -2.29 -0.49
N PHE A 66 1.34 -1.32 -1.36
CA PHE A 66 2.70 -0.88 -1.65
C PHE A 66 3.06 0.40 -0.90
N GLY A 67 4.30 0.45 -0.41
CA GLY A 67 4.97 1.66 0.03
C GLY A 67 6.38 1.74 -0.55
N VAL A 68 6.84 2.94 -0.87
CA VAL A 68 8.19 3.14 -1.41
C VAL A 68 9.04 3.92 -0.43
N GLY A 69 8.65 5.16 -0.13
CA GLY A 69 9.39 6.03 0.79
C GLY A 69 9.07 5.78 2.27
N ALA A 70 9.99 6.17 3.15
CA ALA A 70 9.86 6.01 4.61
C ALA A 70 8.60 6.64 5.23
N HIS A 71 8.07 7.69 4.60
CA HIS A 71 6.83 8.35 5.05
C HIS A 71 5.59 7.47 4.85
N THR A 72 5.65 6.49 3.94
CA THR A 72 4.53 5.58 3.61
C THR A 72 4.44 4.39 4.58
N HIS A 73 5.57 3.98 5.18
CA HIS A 73 5.71 2.71 5.91
C HIS A 73 4.69 2.52 7.03
N LEU A 74 4.48 3.53 7.87
CA LEU A 74 3.51 3.45 8.96
C LEU A 74 2.09 3.23 8.45
N ARG A 75 1.71 3.92 7.37
CA ARG A 75 0.37 3.81 6.78
C ARG A 75 0.18 2.46 6.09
N VAL A 76 1.18 1.98 5.36
CA VAL A 76 1.15 0.63 4.78
C VAL A 76 1.00 -0.42 5.87
N TRP A 77 1.76 -0.32 6.96
CA TRP A 77 1.64 -1.24 8.09
C TRP A 77 0.24 -1.23 8.71
N LEU A 78 -0.30 -0.05 9.00
CA LEU A 78 -1.65 0.09 9.56
C LEU A 78 -2.72 -0.44 8.60
N LEU A 79 -2.59 -0.17 7.30
CA LEU A 79 -3.51 -0.71 6.30
C LEU A 79 -3.43 -2.24 6.20
N GLY A 80 -2.25 -2.85 6.38
CA GLY A 80 -2.12 -4.30 6.50
C GLY A 80 -2.84 -4.87 7.72
N LYS A 81 -3.01 -4.09 8.79
CA LYS A 81 -3.85 -4.47 9.94
C LYS A 81 -5.35 -4.34 9.65
N VAL A 82 -5.75 -3.37 8.83
CA VAL A 82 -7.14 -3.22 8.36
C VAL A 82 -7.52 -4.33 7.39
N TYR A 83 -6.61 -4.68 6.48
CA TYR A 83 -6.80 -5.65 5.40
C TYR A 83 -5.87 -6.86 5.60
N PRO A 84 -6.18 -7.77 6.54
CA PRO A 84 -5.27 -8.86 6.92
C PRO A 84 -5.01 -9.88 5.79
N GLN A 85 -5.81 -9.88 4.73
CA GLN A 85 -5.61 -10.72 3.55
C GLN A 85 -4.63 -10.09 2.54
N ALA A 86 -4.36 -8.79 2.66
CA ALA A 86 -3.50 -8.07 1.73
C ALA A 86 -2.04 -8.20 2.14
N LYS A 87 -1.16 -8.39 1.15
CA LYS A 87 0.30 -8.42 1.35
C LYS A 87 0.89 -7.01 1.36
N THR A 88 1.66 -6.69 2.38
CA THR A 88 2.33 -5.40 2.55
C THR A 88 3.74 -5.45 2.00
N VAL A 89 4.02 -4.63 0.98
CA VAL A 89 5.32 -4.63 0.27
C VAL A 89 5.95 -3.25 0.35
N ILE A 90 7.19 -3.19 0.84
CA ILE A 90 7.98 -1.95 0.89
C ILE A 90 9.16 -2.07 -0.08
N LEU A 91 9.31 -1.09 -0.99
CA LEU A 91 10.32 -1.13 -2.05
C LEU A 91 11.69 -0.61 -1.63
N MET A 92 11.77 0.22 -0.58
CA MET A 92 13.04 0.76 -0.06
C MET A 92 13.35 0.22 1.34
N LYS A 93 14.49 0.60 1.90
CA LYS A 93 14.88 0.22 3.26
C LYS A 93 13.77 0.59 4.25
N PRO A 94 13.18 -0.38 4.98
CA PRO A 94 12.10 -0.10 5.91
C PRO A 94 12.60 0.74 7.09
N SER A 95 11.77 1.68 7.53
CA SER A 95 11.99 2.48 8.74
C SER A 95 11.34 1.86 9.98
N LEU A 96 10.51 0.83 9.78
CA LEU A 96 9.95 -0.03 10.82
C LEU A 96 10.65 -1.40 10.77
N PRO A 97 10.55 -2.23 11.82
CA PRO A 97 11.09 -3.58 11.79
C PRO A 97 10.58 -4.40 10.60
N ILE A 98 11.44 -5.23 10.01
CA ILE A 98 11.12 -6.01 8.80
C ILE A 98 9.89 -6.91 9.00
N HIS A 99 9.72 -7.46 10.21
CA HIS A 99 8.57 -8.31 10.57
C HIS A 99 7.22 -7.59 10.55
N CYS A 100 7.20 -6.26 10.39
CA CYS A 100 5.97 -5.50 10.16
C CYS A 100 5.41 -5.71 8.74
N PHE A 101 6.22 -6.18 7.80
CA PHE A 101 5.85 -6.29 6.39
C PHE A 101 5.97 -7.73 5.87
N ASP A 102 5.32 -8.01 4.76
CA ASP A 102 5.40 -9.31 4.08
C ASP A 102 6.66 -9.38 3.21
N TYR A 103 7.82 -9.51 3.86
CA TYR A 103 9.06 -9.92 3.20
C TYR A 103 9.16 -11.45 3.17
N ALA A 104 9.61 -11.99 2.04
CA ALA A 104 9.95 -13.41 1.87
C ALA A 104 11.38 -13.70 2.36
#